data_AF-A0A484MNK7-F1
#
_entry.id   AF-A0A484MNK7-F1
#
_cell.length_a   1.000
_cell.length_b   1.000
_cell.length_c   1.000
_cell.angle_alpha   90.00
_cell.angle_beta   90.00
_cell.angle_gamma   90.00
#
_symmetry.space_group_name_H-M   'P 1'
#
loop_
_entity.id
_entity.type
_entity.pdbx_description
1 polymer ?
#
loop_
_entity_poly.entity_id
_entity_poly.type
_entity_poly.pdbx_seq_one_letter_code
_entity_poly.pdbx_strand_id
1 'polypeptide(L)'
;MQHYGGRKPPLYDLSRIPKNLPVFISYGGADQMADAADVKVLLGELKPALNPDMLRVQYVPNYAHYDFIMGLNANHLVYTQLIAFLDPLK
;
A
#
# COMPACT_ATOMS: atom_id res chain seq x y z
N MET A 1 -18.78 13.79 20.58
CA MET A 1 -19.95 12.94 20.25
C MET A 1 -20.46 13.12 18.83
N GLN A 2 -20.42 14.33 18.24
CA GLN A 2 -21.05 14.62 16.93
C GLN A 2 -20.62 13.71 15.76
N HIS A 3 -19.40 13.17 15.74
CA HIS A 3 -18.91 12.39 14.60
C HIS A 3 -18.87 10.87 14.80
N TYR A 4 -18.60 10.38 16.02
CA TYR A 4 -18.32 8.95 16.25
C TYR A 4 -19.18 8.32 17.34
N GLY A 5 -20.17 9.05 17.89
CA GLY A 5 -21.01 8.57 18.99
C GLY A 5 -20.28 8.35 20.32
N GLY A 6 -18.96 8.53 20.38
CA GLY A 6 -18.12 8.35 21.57
C GLY A 6 -17.09 9.46 21.80
N ARG A 7 -16.29 9.32 22.87
CA ARG A 7 -15.18 10.22 23.19
C ARG A 7 -13.89 9.88 22.44
N LYS A 8 -13.69 8.62 22.06
CA LYS A 8 -12.52 8.15 21.32
C LYS A 8 -12.92 7.82 19.88
N PRO A 9 -12.18 8.28 18.86
CA PRO A 9 -12.37 7.80 17.49
C PRO A 9 -12.18 6.28 17.42
N PRO A 10 -12.97 5.56 16.61
CA PRO A 10 -12.75 4.14 16.39
C PRO A 10 -11.42 3.91 15.67
N LEU A 11 -10.76 2.80 15.97
CA LEU A 11 -9.58 2.35 15.23
C LEU A 11 -9.99 1.70 13.90
N TYR A 12 -9.14 1.84 12.89
CA TYR A 12 -9.27 1.07 11.66
C TYR A 12 -8.68 -0.33 11.88
N ASP A 13 -9.53 -1.33 11.75
CA ASP A 13 -9.17 -2.74 11.92
C ASP A 13 -8.86 -3.33 10.53
N LEU A 14 -7.58 -3.45 10.20
CA LEU A 14 -7.14 -3.93 8.88
C LEU A 14 -7.52 -5.39 8.61
N SER A 15 -7.85 -6.18 9.64
CA SER A 15 -8.38 -7.53 9.47
C SER A 15 -9.74 -7.57 8.76
N ARG A 16 -10.43 -6.42 8.69
CA ARG A 16 -11.73 -6.28 8.00
C ARG A 16 -11.59 -6.01 6.51
N ILE A 17 -10.38 -5.82 5.99
CA ILE A 17 -10.16 -5.76 4.55
C ILE A 17 -10.56 -7.13 3.94
N PRO A 18 -11.36 -7.17 2.86
CA PRO A 18 -11.80 -8.44 2.28
C PRO A 18 -10.61 -9.29 1.85
N LYS A 19 -10.59 -10.57 2.26
CA LYS A 19 -9.49 -11.51 1.97
C LYS A 19 -9.14 -11.63 0.48
N ASN A 20 -10.13 -11.43 -0.38
CA ASN A 20 -10.04 -11.56 -1.83
C ASN A 20 -9.92 -10.21 -2.57
N LEU A 21 -9.66 -9.11 -1.85
CA LEU A 21 -9.39 -7.83 -2.49
C LEU A 21 -7.95 -7.84 -3.02
N PRO A 22 -7.71 -7.70 -4.34
CA PRO A 22 -6.36 -7.56 -4.86
C PRO A 22 -5.78 -6.21 -4.42
N VAL A 23 -4.57 -6.24 -3.83
CA VAL A 23 -3.85 -5.08 -3.31
C VAL A 23 -2.44 -5.05 -3.89
N PHE A 24 -2.07 -3.91 -4.45
CA PHE A 24 -0.70 -3.60 -4.86
C PHE A 24 -0.14 -2.48 -3.98
N ILE A 25 0.98 -2.74 -3.32
CA ILE A 25 1.70 -1.75 -2.51
C ILE A 25 3.06 -1.49 -3.14
N SER A 26 3.31 -0.25 -3.55
CA SER A 26 4.65 0.21 -3.96
C SER A 26 5.13 1.25 -2.96
N TYR A 27 6.35 1.09 -2.42
CA TYR A 27 6.90 2.01 -1.42
C TYR A 27 8.39 2.26 -1.64
N GLY A 28 8.85 3.43 -1.18
CA GLY A 28 10.17 3.98 -1.47
C GLY A 28 11.12 3.89 -0.28
N GLY A 29 12.42 3.73 -0.54
CA GLY A 29 13.43 3.71 0.53
C GLY A 29 13.85 5.08 1.02
N ALA A 30 13.62 6.13 0.22
CA ALA A 30 13.86 7.53 0.58
C ALA A 30 12.57 8.27 0.96
N ASP A 31 11.44 7.55 1.11
CA ASP A 31 10.17 8.14 1.53
C ASP A 31 10.21 8.49 3.01
N GLN A 32 9.96 9.76 3.32
CA GLN A 32 9.92 10.29 4.69
C GLN A 32 8.51 10.43 5.26
N MET A 33 7.47 10.26 4.43
CA MET A 33 6.07 10.34 4.83
C MET A 33 5.45 8.96 4.99
N ALA A 34 5.76 8.04 4.08
CA ALA A 34 5.42 6.62 4.18
C ALA A 34 6.72 5.80 4.30
N ASP A 35 7.43 5.99 5.40
CA ASP A 35 8.75 5.39 5.56
C ASP A 35 8.70 3.86 5.64
N ALA A 36 9.85 3.24 5.36
CA ALA A 36 9.94 1.80 5.25
C ALA A 36 9.66 1.05 6.57
N ALA A 37 9.78 1.68 7.75
CA ALA A 37 9.44 1.05 9.02
C ALA A 37 7.91 0.95 9.17
N ASP A 38 7.20 2.04 8.93
CA ASP A 38 5.73 2.05 9.00
C ASP A 38 5.09 1.15 7.92
N VAL A 39 5.65 1.12 6.71
CA VAL A 39 5.19 0.18 5.67
C VAL A 39 5.41 -1.27 6.08
N LYS A 40 6.48 -1.60 6.81
CA LYS A 40 6.67 -2.97 7.34
C LYS A 40 5.62 -3.33 8.39
N VAL A 41 5.23 -2.39 9.24
CA VAL A 41 4.13 -2.59 10.20
C VAL A 41 2.82 -2.86 9.44
N LEU A 42 2.48 -2.00 8.46
CA LEU A 42 1.30 -2.17 7.61
C LEU A 42 1.29 -3.54 6.92
N LEU A 43 2.41 -3.95 6.32
CA LEU A 43 2.51 -5.27 5.67
C LEU A 43 2.38 -6.42 6.68
N GLY A 44 2.83 -6.24 7.92
CA GLY A 44 2.67 -7.21 9.00
C GLY A 44 1.20 -7.44 9.37
N GLU A 45 0.35 -6.41 9.28
CA GLU A 45 -1.09 -6.51 9.53
C GLU A 45 -1.88 -6.97 8.30
N LEU A 46 -1.48 -6.56 7.09
CA LEU A 46 -2.19 -6.93 5.86
C LEU A 46 -1.94 -8.38 5.42
N LYS A 47 -0.72 -8.90 5.56
CA LYS A 47 -0.37 -10.28 5.17
C LYS A 47 -1.26 -11.35 5.82
N PRO A 48 -1.57 -11.30 7.13
CA PRO A 48 -2.51 -12.26 7.73
C PRO A 48 -3.98 -11.97 7.40
N ALA A 49 -4.34 -10.75 6.99
CA ALA A 49 -5.70 -10.37 6.63
C ALA A 49 -6.09 -10.81 5.20
N LEU A 50 -5.13 -10.86 4.27
CA LEU A 50 -5.34 -11.16 2.86
C LEU A 50 -4.96 -12.59 2.49
N ASN A 51 -5.52 -13.11 1.39
CA ASN A 51 -4.97 -14.31 0.77
C ASN A 51 -3.57 -14.01 0.17
N PRO A 52 -2.62 -14.96 0.20
CA PRO A 52 -1.25 -14.73 -0.29
C PRO A 52 -1.17 -14.21 -1.72
N ASP A 53 -2.04 -14.68 -2.61
CA ASP A 53 -2.07 -14.28 -4.02
C ASP A 53 -2.70 -12.90 -4.26
N MET A 54 -3.32 -12.32 -3.23
CA MET A 54 -4.01 -11.03 -3.33
C MET A 54 -3.11 -9.84 -3.01
N LEU A 55 -1.88 -10.06 -2.50
CA LEU A 55 -0.98 -8.99 -2.13
C LEU A 55 0.30 -9.02 -2.98
N ARG A 56 0.50 -7.99 -3.80
CA ARG A 56 1.74 -7.76 -4.53
C ARG A 56 2.47 -6.54 -3.96
N VAL A 57 3.75 -6.71 -3.60
CA VAL A 57 4.56 -5.66 -2.98
C VAL A 57 5.75 -5.32 -3.87
N GLN A 58 5.97 -4.04 -4.09
CA GLN A 58 7.12 -3.48 -4.79
C GLN A 58 7.87 -2.53 -3.85
N TYR A 59 9.20 -2.65 -3.81
CA TYR A 59 10.07 -1.72 -3.11
C TYR A 59 10.98 -1.01 -4.12
N VAL A 60 11.05 0.32 -4.05
CA VAL A 60 11.88 1.15 -4.94
C VAL A 60 12.88 1.95 -4.08
N PRO A 61 14.12 1.46 -3.88
CA PRO A 61 15.02 1.95 -2.83
C PRO A 61 15.28 3.47 -2.84
N ASN A 62 15.34 4.08 -4.02
CA ASN A 62 15.72 5.49 -4.17
C ASN A 62 14.51 6.43 -4.35
N TYR A 63 13.28 5.93 -4.21
CA TYR A 63 12.08 6.76 -4.34
C TYR A 63 11.77 7.45 -3.02
N ALA A 64 11.58 8.77 -3.08
CA ALA A 64 10.90 9.57 -2.08
C ALA A 64 9.39 9.66 -2.38
N HIS A 65 8.63 10.27 -1.46
CA HIS A 65 7.17 10.26 -1.49
C HIS A 65 6.56 10.71 -2.83
N TYR A 66 7.08 11.80 -3.40
CA TYR A 66 6.54 12.38 -4.63
C TYR A 66 7.02 11.69 -5.91
N ASP A 67 8.06 10.85 -5.86
CA ASP A 67 8.59 10.19 -7.04
C ASP A 67 7.60 9.19 -7.66
N PHE A 68 6.67 8.66 -6.86
CA PHE A 68 5.58 7.79 -7.32
C PHE A 68 4.61 8.47 -8.28
N ILE A 69 4.58 9.81 -8.31
CA ILE A 69 3.69 10.61 -9.17
C ILE A 69 4.52 11.43 -10.16
N MET A 70 5.60 12.06 -9.68
CA MET A 70 6.38 13.07 -10.41
C MET A 70 7.74 12.56 -10.91
N GLY A 71 8.16 11.35 -10.53
CA GLY A 71 9.43 10.79 -10.93
C GLY A 71 9.49 10.58 -12.44
N LEU A 72 10.55 11.08 -13.09
CA LEU A 72 10.72 10.98 -14.55
C LEU A 72 10.74 9.53 -15.06
N ASN A 73 11.13 8.59 -14.19
CA ASN A 73 11.21 7.16 -14.45
C ASN A 73 10.05 6.35 -13.83
N ALA A 74 9.02 7.01 -13.26
CA ALA A 74 7.87 6.33 -12.64
C ALA A 74 7.07 5.49 -13.64
N ASN A 75 7.02 5.91 -14.90
CA ASN A 75 6.44 5.14 -16.00
C ASN A 75 7.06 3.73 -16.13
N HIS A 76 8.37 3.60 -15.92
CA HIS A 76 9.09 2.34 -16.03
C HIS A 76 9.17 1.59 -14.70
N LEU A 77 9.50 2.29 -13.62
CA LEU A 77 9.74 1.65 -12.34
C LEU A 77 8.44 1.30 -11.62
N VAL A 78 7.39 2.12 -11.68
CA VAL A 78 6.15 1.92 -10.92
C VAL A 78 5.00 1.52 -11.83
N TYR A 79 4.69 2.32 -12.85
CA TYR A 79 3.45 2.17 -13.63
C TYR A 79 3.44 0.89 -14.47
N THR A 80 4.59 0.43 -14.97
CA THR A 80 4.69 -0.86 -15.66
C THR A 80 4.31 -2.03 -14.74
N GLN A 81 4.71 -1.99 -13.46
CA GLN A 81 4.33 -3.03 -12.50
C GLN A 81 2.85 -2.94 -12.09
N LEU A 82 2.32 -1.72 -11.97
CA LEU A 82 0.90 -1.49 -11.71
C LEU A 82 0.03 -2.02 -12.85
N ILE A 83 0.37 -1.72 -14.11
CA ILE A 83 -0.37 -2.22 -15.28
C ILE A 83 -0.34 -3.75 -15.32
N ALA A 84 0.84 -4.36 -15.13
CA ALA A 84 0.96 -5.81 -15.07
C ALA A 84 0.16 -6.46 -13.93
N PHE A 85 -0.03 -5.74 -12.81
CA PHE A 85 -0.91 -6.18 -11.72
C PHE A 85 -2.40 -6.08 -12.08
N LEU A 86 -2.80 -5.09 -12.88
CA LEU A 86 -4.18 -4.87 -13.30
C LEU A 86 -4.61 -5.73 -14.50
N ASP A 87 -3.67 -6.14 -15.36
CA ASP A 87 -3.97 -6.88 -16.59
C ASP A 87 -4.76 -8.20 -16.37
N PRO A 88 -4.53 -9.00 -15.32
CA PRO A 88 -5.35 -10.19 -15.03
C PRO A 88 -6.78 -9.89 -14.58
N LEU A 89 -7.14 -8.62 -14.36
CA LEU A 89 -8.48 -8.18 -13.92
C LEU A 89 -9.36 -7.68 -15.07
N LYS A 90 -8.88 -7.76 -16.32
CA LYS A 90 -9.69 -7.60 -17.53
C LYS A 90 -10.33 -8.93 -17.92
#